data_AF-A0A841I528-F1
#
_entry.id   AF-A0A841I528-F1
#
_cell.length_a   1.000
_cell.length_b   1.000
_cell.length_c   1.000
_cell.angle_alpha   90.00
_cell.angle_beta   90.00
_cell.angle_gamma   90.00
#
_symmetry.space_group_name_H-M   'P 1'
#
loop_
_entity.id
_entity.type
_entity.pdbx_description
1 polymer ?
#
loop_
_entity_poly.entity_id
_entity_poly.type
_entity_poly.pdbx_seq_one_letter_code
_entity_poly.pdbx_strand_id
1 'polypeptide(L)'
;MIDRKPEGNTPLSPLTTNQGVRIHDNQNSRTAGVRGPVLLEDYQMIEKIAHFDRERIPQRVVHAQGAGAHGYFETYGRVGDRPVGEFTAADFLQRPGERTPVFVRFSTVIHGLNSPETLRDPRGFAVKFYTREGNYDLVGNNLPVFFIRDGIKFPDVIHALKPAPQTNLQTNDHYWDFFSLTPEATHMLTWLFSNRGIPADYRHQEGFGVHTFKWVNARGEEIYVKYHWKPKQGVRNLTRAQAAEIQARDFQHATRDLFESIERGDYPEWELCVQLMPIELEDSLRFDPLDVTKTWPEDEFPLLPVGRMVLDRNPRNYFAEVEQVAFAPSVLVPGIELSADKMLQVRAFSYPDTQRYRLGANYAQLPINCPFAPVANNQRDGFMAFGDNGGSRINYEPNSLEGGLKEARGGTVSGHAGRLEGHVVRQTIDRREDFYQAGERYRSLSEADRDNLVDNLVDNIAPVRSEAIKLRLICNFARADFEFGRRVAEGLGIALPEELLNHAAH
;
A
#
# COMPACT_ATOMS: atom_id res chain seq x y z
N MET A 1 15.36 19.00 -3.26
CA MET A 1 16.12 18.89 -4.52
C MET A 1 15.40 17.99 -5.55
N ILE A 2 14.10 18.23 -5.81
CA ILE A 2 13.33 17.45 -6.81
C ILE A 2 13.12 18.24 -8.11
N ASP A 3 13.49 19.52 -8.10
CA ASP A 3 13.14 20.47 -9.18
C ASP A 3 14.38 21.11 -9.86
N ARG A 4 15.44 20.34 -10.08
CA ARG A 4 16.42 20.77 -11.10
C ARG A 4 15.84 20.44 -12.47
N LYS A 5 15.35 21.49 -13.15
CA LYS A 5 15.14 21.52 -14.61
C LYS A 5 16.32 20.87 -15.32
N PRO A 6 16.12 20.19 -16.46
CA PRO A 6 17.24 19.68 -17.24
C PRO A 6 18.12 20.87 -17.63
N GLU A 7 19.33 20.93 -17.05
CA GLU A 7 20.36 21.84 -17.54
C GLU A 7 20.65 21.42 -18.97
N GLY A 8 20.36 22.32 -19.91
CA GLY A 8 20.63 22.12 -21.32
C GLY A 8 22.11 21.91 -21.55
N ASN A 9 22.43 20.87 -22.33
CA ASN A 9 23.72 20.62 -22.97
C ASN A 9 24.96 20.94 -22.12
N THR A 10 24.99 20.49 -20.87
CA THR A 10 26.22 20.47 -20.08
C THR A 10 27.20 19.50 -20.78
N PRO A 11 28.44 19.92 -21.10
CA PRO A 11 29.41 19.01 -21.70
C PRO A 11 29.54 17.76 -20.82
N LEU A 12 29.50 16.57 -21.45
CA LEU A 12 29.61 15.29 -20.73
C LEU A 12 30.87 15.33 -19.85
N SER A 13 30.68 15.27 -18.54
CA SER A 13 31.78 15.21 -17.59
C SER A 13 32.63 13.95 -17.84
N PRO A 14 33.96 14.02 -17.68
CA PRO A 14 34.80 12.83 -17.75
C PRO A 14 34.39 11.82 -16.69
N LEU A 15 34.59 10.53 -16.98
CA LEU A 15 34.38 9.46 -16.00
C LEU A 15 35.32 9.68 -14.79
N THR A 16 34.78 9.58 -13.58
CA THR A 16 35.55 9.72 -12.34
C THR A 16 35.25 8.58 -11.37
N THR A 17 36.14 8.37 -10.41
CA THR A 17 35.87 7.62 -9.19
C THR A 17 34.95 8.41 -8.25
N ASN A 18 34.43 7.80 -7.17
CA ASN A 18 33.62 8.50 -6.16
C ASN A 18 34.43 9.56 -5.38
N GLN A 19 35.77 9.51 -5.42
CA GLN A 19 36.65 10.54 -4.88
C GLN A 19 36.92 11.70 -5.87
N GLY A 20 36.27 11.68 -7.04
CA GLY A 20 36.44 12.72 -8.08
C GLY A 20 37.72 12.58 -8.91
N VAL A 21 38.44 11.46 -8.81
CA VAL A 21 39.65 11.19 -9.62
C VAL A 21 39.25 10.77 -11.02
N ARG A 22 39.82 11.40 -12.06
CA ARG A 22 39.52 11.07 -13.46
C ARG A 22 40.01 9.66 -13.81
N ILE A 23 39.17 8.92 -14.52
CA ILE A 23 39.45 7.57 -15.01
C ILE A 23 39.96 7.65 -16.45
N HIS A 24 41.19 7.19 -16.68
CA HIS A 24 41.83 7.20 -18.00
C HIS A 24 41.71 5.86 -18.75
N ASP A 25 41.58 4.75 -18.03
CA ASP A 25 41.31 3.42 -18.58
C ASP A 25 40.28 2.72 -17.68
N ASN A 26 39.13 2.35 -18.25
CA ASN A 26 38.06 1.62 -17.55
C ASN A 26 37.85 0.22 -18.14
N GLN A 27 38.78 -0.23 -18.98
CA GLN A 27 38.74 -1.50 -19.69
C GLN A 27 39.67 -2.54 -19.04
N ASN A 28 40.77 -2.07 -18.43
CA ASN A 28 41.83 -2.92 -17.88
C ASN A 28 42.08 -2.67 -16.39
N SER A 29 42.36 -3.73 -15.63
CA SER A 29 42.94 -3.63 -14.28
C SER A 29 44.44 -3.39 -14.35
N ARG A 30 45.02 -2.84 -13.27
CA ARG A 30 46.47 -2.70 -13.13
C ARG A 30 47.13 -4.05 -12.80
N THR A 31 48.05 -4.49 -13.65
CA THR A 31 48.72 -5.80 -13.53
C THR A 31 50.25 -5.69 -13.57
N ALA A 32 50.95 -6.72 -13.07
CA ALA A 32 52.41 -6.87 -13.23
C ALA A 32 52.77 -7.31 -14.67
N GLY A 33 52.70 -6.38 -15.63
CA GLY A 33 52.87 -6.66 -17.05
C GLY A 33 51.59 -7.15 -17.72
N VAL A 34 51.58 -7.19 -19.05
CA VAL A 34 50.37 -7.40 -19.89
C VAL A 34 49.63 -8.74 -19.65
N ARG A 35 50.27 -9.72 -19.02
CA ARG A 35 49.70 -11.04 -18.69
C ARG A 35 49.92 -11.43 -17.21
N GLY A 36 50.33 -10.47 -16.38
CA GLY A 36 50.61 -10.71 -14.97
C GLY A 36 49.36 -10.63 -14.08
N PRO A 37 49.50 -10.93 -12.78
CA PRO A 37 48.41 -10.82 -11.82
C PRO A 37 47.98 -9.36 -11.61
N VAL A 38 46.72 -9.16 -11.21
CA VAL A 38 46.16 -7.87 -10.76
C VAL A 38 46.80 -7.46 -9.43
N LEU A 39 47.05 -6.17 -9.28
CA LEU A 39 47.69 -5.59 -8.08
C LEU A 39 46.66 -4.94 -7.16
N LEU A 40 46.86 -5.08 -5.84
CA LEU A 40 45.99 -4.47 -4.82
C LEU A 40 46.11 -2.94 -4.76
N GLU A 41 47.10 -2.35 -5.44
CA GLU A 41 47.22 -0.89 -5.59
C GLU A 41 46.26 -0.29 -6.66
N ASP A 42 45.46 -1.12 -7.34
CA ASP A 42 44.41 -0.66 -8.25
C ASP A 42 43.17 -0.17 -7.49
N TYR A 43 43.26 1.05 -6.94
CA TYR A 43 42.16 1.67 -6.21
C TYR A 43 40.89 1.83 -7.06
N GLN A 44 41.02 2.14 -8.35
CA GLN A 44 39.87 2.33 -9.23
C GLN A 44 39.05 1.04 -9.36
N MET A 45 39.72 -0.10 -9.55
CA MET A 45 39.08 -1.41 -9.56
C MET A 45 38.44 -1.72 -8.20
N ILE A 46 39.17 -1.52 -7.11
CA ILE A 46 38.68 -1.80 -5.75
C ILE A 46 37.40 -1.01 -5.45
N GLU A 47 37.41 0.31 -5.70
CA GLU A 47 36.25 1.16 -5.41
C GLU A 47 35.02 0.77 -6.24
N LYS A 48 35.21 0.56 -7.55
CA LYS A 48 34.13 0.21 -8.48
C LYS A 48 33.46 -1.11 -8.10
N ILE A 49 34.26 -2.15 -7.83
CA ILE A 49 33.74 -3.47 -7.45
C ILE A 49 33.13 -3.43 -6.04
N ALA A 50 33.76 -2.74 -5.08
CA ALA A 50 33.23 -2.65 -3.72
C ALA A 50 31.86 -1.96 -3.64
N HIS A 51 31.60 -0.95 -4.49
CA HIS A 51 30.27 -0.35 -4.60
C HIS A 51 29.27 -1.31 -5.27
N PHE A 52 29.66 -1.94 -6.39
CA PHE A 52 28.83 -2.91 -7.11
C PHE A 52 28.33 -4.04 -6.18
N ASP A 53 29.22 -4.60 -5.36
CA ASP A 53 28.91 -5.68 -4.40
C ASP A 53 27.85 -5.27 -3.35
N ARG A 54 27.57 -3.97 -3.19
CA ARG A 54 26.68 -3.40 -2.17
C ARG A 54 25.51 -2.61 -2.75
N GLU A 55 25.21 -2.77 -4.04
CA GLU A 55 24.07 -2.08 -4.67
C GLU A 55 22.71 -2.55 -4.15
N ARG A 56 22.59 -3.79 -3.66
CA ARG A 56 21.30 -4.36 -3.23
C ARG A 56 21.04 -4.05 -1.76
N ILE A 57 19.89 -3.44 -1.49
CA ILE A 57 19.31 -3.30 -0.16
C ILE A 57 18.26 -4.40 0.06
N PRO A 58 17.83 -4.67 1.30
CA PRO A 58 16.68 -5.54 1.53
C PRO A 58 15.45 -5.02 0.75
N GLN A 59 14.77 -5.89 0.03
CA GLN A 59 13.46 -5.54 -0.55
C GLN A 59 12.42 -5.36 0.56
N ARG A 60 11.27 -4.77 0.22
CA ARG A 60 10.13 -4.74 1.15
C ARG A 60 9.67 -6.16 1.47
N VAL A 61 9.29 -6.42 2.73
CA VAL A 61 8.82 -7.76 3.17
C VAL A 61 7.56 -8.19 2.42
N VAL A 62 6.68 -7.23 2.15
CA VAL A 62 5.50 -7.34 1.29
C VAL A 62 5.52 -6.18 0.29
N HIS A 63 4.83 -6.31 -0.83
CA HIS A 63 4.79 -5.28 -1.87
C HIS A 63 6.17 -4.96 -2.49
N ALA A 64 6.99 -5.99 -2.67
CA ALA A 64 8.34 -5.85 -3.21
C ALA A 64 8.32 -5.42 -4.69
N GLN A 65 7.63 -6.14 -5.57
CA GLN A 65 7.41 -5.74 -6.96
C GLN A 65 6.48 -4.54 -7.04
N GLY A 66 6.86 -3.49 -7.78
CA GLY A 66 6.02 -2.33 -7.96
C GLY A 66 6.58 -1.28 -8.93
N ALA A 67 5.76 -0.29 -9.25
CA ALA A 67 6.11 0.84 -10.11
C ALA A 67 5.71 2.14 -9.42
N GLY A 68 6.44 3.22 -9.67
CA GLY A 68 6.13 4.51 -9.07
C GLY A 68 6.20 5.65 -10.07
N ALA A 69 5.46 6.71 -9.78
CA ALA A 69 5.39 7.92 -10.59
C ALA A 69 5.14 9.15 -9.73
N HIS A 70 5.64 10.29 -10.21
CA HIS A 70 5.36 11.61 -9.65
C HIS A 70 4.07 12.18 -10.25
N GLY A 71 3.47 13.11 -9.53
CA GLY A 71 2.29 13.82 -9.99
C GLY A 71 1.88 14.96 -9.07
N TYR A 72 0.61 15.34 -9.17
CA TYR A 72 -0.02 16.27 -8.25
C TYR A 72 -1.44 15.83 -7.89
N PHE A 73 -1.88 16.21 -6.70
CA PHE A 73 -3.27 16.17 -6.26
C PHE A 73 -3.83 17.59 -6.26
N GLU A 74 -4.94 17.81 -6.93
CA GLU A 74 -5.67 19.08 -7.03
C GLU A 74 -6.96 18.96 -6.21
N THR A 75 -7.07 19.72 -5.12
CA THR A 75 -8.25 19.67 -4.24
C THR A 75 -9.44 20.43 -4.85
N TYR A 76 -10.66 19.97 -4.58
CA TYR A 76 -11.88 20.71 -4.89
C TYR A 76 -12.28 21.70 -3.78
N GLY A 77 -11.65 21.66 -2.61
CA GLY A 77 -12.00 22.52 -1.45
C GLY A 77 -13.33 22.18 -0.78
N ARG A 78 -13.93 21.04 -1.16
CA ARG A 78 -15.25 20.60 -0.73
C ARG A 78 -15.32 19.09 -0.68
N VAL A 79 -16.32 18.58 0.04
CA VAL A 79 -16.67 17.18 0.13
C VAL A 79 -18.14 17.07 -0.31
N GLY A 80 -18.36 16.59 -1.54
CA GLY A 80 -19.66 16.79 -2.20
C GLY A 80 -19.91 18.29 -2.40
N ASP A 81 -21.00 18.80 -1.84
CA ASP A 81 -21.41 20.21 -1.95
C ASP A 81 -21.02 21.08 -0.76
N ARG A 82 -20.40 20.51 0.28
CA ARG A 82 -20.04 21.23 1.52
C ARG A 82 -18.56 21.57 1.57
N PRO A 83 -18.16 22.75 2.10
CA PRO A 83 -16.76 23.09 2.34
C PRO A 83 -16.04 22.00 3.14
N VAL A 84 -14.84 21.61 2.71
CA VAL A 84 -14.08 20.53 3.37
C VAL A 84 -13.67 20.88 4.80
N GLY A 85 -13.48 22.18 5.08
CA GLY A 85 -13.15 22.71 6.40
C GLY A 85 -14.20 22.45 7.48
N GLU A 86 -15.43 22.07 7.10
CA GLU A 86 -16.45 21.60 8.05
C GLU A 86 -16.11 20.24 8.67
N PHE A 87 -15.27 19.43 7.99
CA PHE A 87 -14.95 18.07 8.40
C PHE A 87 -13.48 17.88 8.79
N THR A 88 -12.56 18.59 8.14
CA THR A 88 -11.11 18.44 8.41
C THR A 88 -10.36 19.77 8.33
N ALA A 89 -9.38 19.93 9.22
CA ALA A 89 -8.43 21.03 9.22
C ALA A 89 -7.23 20.82 8.28
N ALA A 90 -7.16 19.70 7.55
CA ALA A 90 -6.01 19.37 6.70
C ALA A 90 -5.76 20.44 5.62
N ASP A 91 -4.63 21.15 5.71
CA ASP A 91 -4.34 22.34 4.90
C ASP A 91 -4.41 22.07 3.39
N PHE A 92 -3.91 20.91 2.95
CA PHE A 92 -3.82 20.54 1.53
C PHE A 92 -5.18 20.33 0.84
N LEU A 93 -6.27 20.28 1.62
CA LEU A 93 -7.63 20.14 1.11
C LEU A 93 -8.36 21.47 0.99
N GLN A 94 -7.93 22.54 1.68
CA GLN A 94 -8.80 23.69 1.96
C GLN A 94 -9.12 24.58 0.75
N ARG A 95 -8.16 24.78 -0.18
CA ARG A 95 -8.26 25.81 -1.21
C ARG A 95 -8.54 25.19 -2.58
N PRO A 96 -9.74 25.35 -3.18
CA PRO A 96 -10.08 24.77 -4.48
C PRO A 96 -9.04 25.08 -5.56
N GLY A 97 -8.65 24.08 -6.35
CA GLY A 97 -7.66 24.19 -7.42
C GLY A 97 -6.21 24.20 -6.95
N GLU A 98 -5.96 24.19 -5.64
CA GLU A 98 -4.59 24.07 -5.13
C GLU A 98 -4.00 22.69 -5.42
N ARG A 99 -2.76 22.70 -5.89
CA ARG A 99 -2.00 21.49 -6.23
C ARG A 99 -0.99 21.14 -5.14
N THR A 100 -1.11 19.94 -4.61
CA THR A 100 -0.15 19.32 -3.71
C THR A 100 0.67 18.30 -4.49
N PRO A 101 2.01 18.42 -4.56
CA PRO A 101 2.84 17.40 -5.20
C PRO A 101 2.62 16.04 -4.55
N VAL A 102 2.63 14.98 -5.35
CA VAL A 102 2.51 13.60 -4.86
C VAL A 102 3.54 12.67 -5.49
N PHE A 103 3.85 11.61 -4.77
CA PHE A 103 4.49 10.42 -5.33
C PHE A 103 3.64 9.19 -5.05
N VAL A 104 3.37 8.40 -6.08
CA VAL A 104 2.55 7.19 -5.99
C VAL A 104 3.40 5.98 -6.27
N ARG A 105 3.18 4.90 -5.51
CA ARG A 105 3.73 3.59 -5.80
C ARG A 105 2.63 2.54 -5.83
N PHE A 106 2.52 1.86 -6.96
CA PHE A 106 1.71 0.66 -7.14
C PHE A 106 2.55 -0.59 -6.93
N SER A 107 1.92 -1.71 -6.60
CA SER A 107 2.64 -2.97 -6.33
C SER A 107 1.74 -4.19 -6.35
N THR A 108 2.31 -5.38 -6.52
CA THR A 108 1.70 -6.64 -6.03
C THR A 108 1.96 -6.77 -4.52
N VAL A 109 1.70 -7.92 -3.88
CA VAL A 109 1.92 -8.10 -2.43
C VAL A 109 2.94 -9.19 -2.11
N ILE A 110 2.75 -10.40 -2.66
CA ILE A 110 3.31 -11.61 -2.07
C ILE A 110 4.73 -11.90 -2.52
N HIS A 111 4.99 -11.82 -3.81
CA HIS A 111 6.25 -12.24 -4.40
C HIS A 111 7.29 -11.10 -4.38
N GLY A 112 8.56 -11.47 -4.56
CA GLY A 112 9.70 -10.55 -4.50
C GLY A 112 9.78 -9.58 -5.69
N LEU A 113 10.83 -8.77 -5.70
CA LEU A 113 11.21 -7.97 -6.87
C LEU A 113 11.33 -8.84 -8.12
N ASN A 114 10.94 -8.29 -9.27
CA ASN A 114 10.94 -8.96 -10.57
C ASN A 114 10.01 -10.19 -10.66
N SER A 115 9.03 -10.28 -9.77
CA SER A 115 7.93 -11.25 -9.93
C SER A 115 6.91 -10.79 -10.96
N PRO A 116 6.19 -11.70 -11.63
CA PRO A 116 5.20 -11.32 -12.64
C PRO A 116 4.06 -10.46 -12.08
N GLU A 117 3.75 -9.36 -12.77
CA GLU A 117 2.68 -8.43 -12.36
C GLU A 117 1.27 -8.93 -12.73
N THR A 118 1.19 -10.04 -13.46
CA THR A 118 -0.05 -10.74 -13.86
C THR A 118 -0.59 -11.69 -12.78
N LEU A 119 0.16 -11.93 -11.69
CA LEU A 119 -0.26 -12.86 -10.65
C LEU A 119 -1.54 -12.38 -9.95
N ARG A 120 -2.43 -13.32 -9.57
CA ARG A 120 -3.60 -13.00 -8.73
C ARG A 120 -3.13 -12.58 -7.34
N ASP A 121 -3.38 -11.32 -7.00
CA ASP A 121 -2.86 -10.70 -5.77
C ASP A 121 -3.63 -9.39 -5.52
N PRO A 122 -3.81 -8.90 -4.28
CA PRO A 122 -4.15 -7.49 -4.12
C PRO A 122 -3.06 -6.61 -4.76
N ARG A 123 -3.43 -5.39 -5.12
CA ARG A 123 -2.47 -4.40 -5.60
C ARG A 123 -2.34 -3.30 -4.57
N GLY A 124 -1.12 -2.99 -4.15
CA GLY A 124 -0.86 -1.82 -3.31
C GLY A 124 -1.07 -0.53 -4.09
N PHE A 125 -1.66 0.46 -3.44
CA PHE A 125 -1.88 1.81 -3.96
C PHE A 125 -1.47 2.81 -2.86
N ALA A 126 -0.19 3.14 -2.82
CA ALA A 126 0.36 4.05 -1.81
C ALA A 126 0.61 5.44 -2.40
N VAL A 127 0.08 6.48 -1.75
CA VAL A 127 0.21 7.89 -2.16
C VAL A 127 0.87 8.68 -1.04
N LYS A 128 1.96 9.38 -1.36
CA LYS A 128 2.62 10.35 -0.48
C LYS A 128 2.28 11.75 -0.97
N PHE A 129 1.68 12.56 -0.10
CA PHE A 129 1.39 13.97 -0.34
C PHE A 129 2.47 14.82 0.32
N TYR A 130 3.12 15.69 -0.45
CA TYR A 130 4.11 16.64 0.07
C TYR A 130 3.42 17.94 0.45
N THR A 131 2.73 17.96 1.59
CA THR A 131 1.94 19.12 2.04
C THR A 131 2.82 20.21 2.67
N ARG A 132 2.23 21.39 2.93
CA ARG A 132 2.90 22.49 3.66
C ARG A 132 3.12 22.19 5.14
N GLU A 133 2.35 21.26 5.71
CA GLU A 133 2.36 20.91 7.13
C GLU A 133 3.02 19.55 7.39
N GLY A 134 3.78 19.04 6.42
CA GLY A 134 4.46 17.75 6.48
C GLY A 134 4.01 16.80 5.38
N ASN A 135 4.60 15.61 5.36
CA ASN A 135 4.13 14.56 4.46
C ASN A 135 2.86 13.92 5.04
N TYR A 136 1.95 13.50 4.16
CA TYR A 136 0.83 12.62 4.49
C TYR A 136 0.89 11.38 3.60
N ASP A 137 0.79 10.19 4.19
CA ASP A 137 0.83 8.93 3.45
C ASP A 137 -0.52 8.18 3.52
N LEU A 138 -1.22 8.11 2.39
CA LEU A 138 -2.39 7.25 2.24
C LEU A 138 -1.96 5.91 1.64
N VAL A 139 -1.81 4.91 2.50
CA VAL A 139 -1.24 3.60 2.14
C VAL A 139 -2.34 2.55 1.94
N GLY A 140 -2.92 2.54 0.75
CA GLY A 140 -4.09 1.73 0.40
C GLY A 140 -3.79 0.49 -0.45
N ASN A 141 -4.87 -0.18 -0.87
CA ASN A 141 -4.89 -1.27 -1.83
C ASN A 141 -5.97 -1.03 -2.90
N ASN A 142 -5.98 -1.84 -3.97
CA ASN A 142 -7.03 -1.80 -5.00
C ASN A 142 -8.34 -2.50 -4.62
N LEU A 143 -8.37 -3.21 -3.50
CA LEU A 143 -9.55 -3.87 -2.95
C LEU A 143 -9.98 -3.15 -1.67
N PRO A 144 -11.29 -3.03 -1.39
CA PRO A 144 -11.80 -2.16 -0.32
C PRO A 144 -11.70 -2.75 1.09
N VAL A 145 -11.30 -4.02 1.19
CA VAL A 145 -11.19 -4.78 2.44
C VAL A 145 -9.86 -5.52 2.51
N PHE A 146 -9.55 -6.09 3.67
CA PHE A 146 -8.38 -6.93 3.88
C PHE A 146 -8.75 -8.33 4.38
N PHE A 147 -7.78 -9.25 4.40
CA PHE A 147 -8.00 -10.66 4.77
C PHE A 147 -8.28 -10.86 6.27
N ILE A 148 -7.71 -10.02 7.12
CA ILE A 148 -7.69 -10.17 8.57
C ILE A 148 -8.05 -8.84 9.22
N ARG A 149 -8.71 -8.91 10.38
CA ARG A 149 -9.19 -7.74 11.13
C ARG A 149 -8.23 -7.25 12.22
N ASP A 150 -7.22 -8.03 12.56
CA ASP A 150 -6.26 -7.72 13.62
C ASP A 150 -4.82 -7.88 13.11
N GLY A 151 -4.00 -6.85 13.32
CA GLY A 151 -2.63 -6.81 12.81
C GLY A 151 -1.70 -7.88 13.39
N ILE A 152 -2.03 -8.49 14.54
CA ILE A 152 -1.23 -9.59 15.10
C ILE A 152 -1.16 -10.80 14.16
N LYS A 153 -2.19 -11.01 13.33
CA LYS A 153 -2.26 -12.11 12.36
C LYS A 153 -1.53 -11.80 11.05
N PHE A 154 -0.98 -10.60 10.88
CA PHE A 154 -0.35 -10.18 9.63
C PHE A 154 0.84 -11.08 9.23
N PRO A 155 1.76 -11.47 10.13
CA PRO A 155 2.81 -12.41 9.77
C PRO A 155 2.25 -13.77 9.32
N ASP A 156 1.21 -14.27 9.97
CA ASP A 156 0.61 -15.57 9.65
C ASP A 156 -0.02 -15.59 8.26
N VAL A 157 -0.82 -14.56 7.91
CA VAL A 157 -1.44 -14.49 6.58
C VAL A 157 -0.38 -14.34 5.48
N ILE A 158 0.67 -13.55 5.73
CA ILE A 158 1.76 -13.37 4.78
C ILE A 158 2.59 -14.65 4.63
N HIS A 159 2.86 -15.39 5.72
CA HIS A 159 3.53 -16.69 5.65
C HIS A 159 2.72 -17.74 4.90
N ALA A 160 1.39 -17.77 5.09
CA ALA A 160 0.50 -18.68 4.37
C ALA A 160 0.46 -18.37 2.86
N LEU A 161 0.52 -17.09 2.50
CA LEU A 161 0.51 -16.65 1.10
C LEU A 161 1.87 -16.76 0.41
N LYS A 162 2.99 -16.55 1.13
CA LYS A 162 4.33 -16.58 0.56
C LYS A 162 4.81 -18.01 0.25
N PRO A 163 5.88 -18.14 -0.55
CA PRO A 163 6.53 -19.42 -0.79
C PRO A 163 6.86 -20.17 0.51
N ALA A 164 6.56 -21.47 0.53
CA ALA A 164 6.80 -22.33 1.68
C ALA A 164 8.31 -22.39 2.01
N PRO A 165 8.68 -22.42 3.30
CA PRO A 165 10.08 -22.31 3.72
C PRO A 165 10.97 -23.47 3.26
N GLN A 166 10.39 -24.66 3.02
CA GLN A 166 11.16 -25.82 2.57
C GLN A 166 11.44 -25.81 1.06
N THR A 167 10.47 -25.37 0.26
CA THR A 167 10.51 -25.53 -1.21
C THR A 167 10.77 -24.23 -1.95
N ASN A 168 10.58 -23.09 -1.27
CA ASN A 168 10.52 -21.78 -1.90
C ASN A 168 9.50 -21.72 -3.06
N LEU A 169 8.42 -22.52 -2.96
CA LEU A 169 7.27 -22.51 -3.86
C LEU A 169 6.02 -22.11 -3.08
N GLN A 170 5.17 -21.27 -3.67
CA GLN A 170 3.84 -21.03 -3.11
C GLN A 170 3.05 -22.34 -3.18
N THR A 171 2.47 -22.77 -2.05
CA THR A 171 1.70 -24.02 -1.98
C THR A 171 0.25 -23.72 -1.65
N ASN A 172 -0.65 -24.31 -2.44
CA ASN A 172 -2.08 -24.18 -2.22
C ASN A 172 -2.50 -24.77 -0.86
N ASP A 173 -1.80 -25.78 -0.35
CA ASP A 173 -2.08 -26.35 0.98
C ASP A 173 -1.86 -25.33 2.12
N HIS A 174 -0.73 -24.60 2.16
CA HIS A 174 -0.49 -23.59 3.20
C HIS A 174 -1.48 -22.44 3.08
N TYR A 175 -1.67 -21.99 1.84
CA TYR A 175 -2.58 -20.91 1.50
C TYR A 175 -4.00 -21.23 2.00
N TRP A 176 -4.56 -22.36 1.56
CA TRP A 176 -5.94 -22.71 1.84
C TRP A 176 -6.19 -23.27 3.24
N ASP A 177 -5.20 -23.86 3.92
CA ASP A 177 -5.40 -24.27 5.31
C ASP A 177 -5.66 -23.05 6.20
N PHE A 178 -4.83 -22.01 6.08
CA PHE A 178 -5.03 -20.76 6.83
C PHE A 178 -6.41 -20.15 6.55
N PHE A 179 -6.79 -20.03 5.28
CA PHE A 179 -8.06 -19.41 4.91
C PHE A 179 -9.28 -20.26 5.24
N SER A 180 -9.15 -21.59 5.30
CA SER A 180 -10.22 -22.46 5.77
C SER A 180 -10.52 -22.27 7.27
N LEU A 181 -9.55 -21.78 8.04
CA LEU A 181 -9.62 -21.53 9.49
C LEU A 181 -9.86 -20.05 9.85
N THR A 182 -9.89 -19.17 8.86
CA THR A 182 -9.94 -17.71 9.03
C THR A 182 -11.20 -17.18 8.34
N PRO A 183 -12.41 -17.41 8.90
CA PRO A 183 -13.67 -17.07 8.24
C PRO A 183 -13.80 -15.58 7.91
N GLU A 184 -13.15 -14.68 8.65
CA GLU A 184 -13.12 -13.25 8.37
C GLU A 184 -12.53 -12.89 6.98
N ALA A 185 -11.76 -13.79 6.39
CA ALA A 185 -11.16 -13.58 5.07
C ALA A 185 -12.14 -13.86 3.92
N THR A 186 -13.31 -14.47 4.18
CA THR A 186 -14.26 -14.91 3.14
C THR A 186 -14.65 -13.77 2.20
N HIS A 187 -14.86 -12.56 2.74
CA HIS A 187 -15.17 -11.38 1.94
C HIS A 187 -14.01 -10.98 1.02
N MET A 188 -12.79 -10.94 1.55
CA MET A 188 -11.59 -10.63 0.76
C MET A 188 -11.31 -11.68 -0.31
N LEU A 189 -11.52 -12.97 -0.02
CA LEU A 189 -11.37 -14.04 -1.01
C LEU A 189 -12.39 -13.92 -2.15
N THR A 190 -13.61 -13.51 -1.84
CA THR A 190 -14.64 -13.21 -2.85
C THR A 190 -14.19 -12.08 -3.79
N TRP A 191 -13.54 -11.04 -3.26
CA TRP A 191 -12.93 -10.00 -4.09
C TRP A 191 -11.73 -10.49 -4.89
N LEU A 192 -10.78 -11.17 -4.24
CA LEU A 192 -9.51 -11.58 -4.83
C LEU A 192 -9.68 -12.63 -5.95
N PHE A 193 -10.63 -13.56 -5.82
CA PHE A 193 -10.87 -14.57 -6.84
C PHE A 193 -11.87 -14.13 -7.92
N SER A 194 -12.53 -12.98 -7.73
CA SER A 194 -13.21 -12.30 -8.84
C SER A 194 -12.18 -11.78 -9.87
N ASN A 195 -12.69 -11.21 -10.97
CA ASN A 195 -11.83 -10.56 -11.96
C ASN A 195 -10.98 -9.42 -11.35
N ARG A 196 -11.42 -8.80 -10.24
CA ARG A 196 -10.67 -7.72 -9.57
C ARG A 196 -9.31 -8.14 -8.97
N GLY A 197 -9.04 -9.43 -8.82
CA GLY A 197 -7.75 -9.92 -8.33
C GLY A 197 -6.60 -9.88 -9.33
N ILE A 198 -6.90 -9.59 -10.60
CA ILE A 198 -5.89 -9.37 -11.64
C ILE A 198 -6.29 -8.13 -12.46
N PRO A 199 -6.01 -6.91 -11.97
CA PRO A 199 -6.17 -5.71 -12.79
C PRO A 199 -5.34 -5.81 -14.08
N ALA A 200 -5.83 -5.20 -15.17
CA ALA A 200 -5.15 -5.22 -16.46
C ALA A 200 -3.82 -4.46 -16.45
N ASP A 201 -3.77 -3.40 -15.67
CA ASP A 201 -2.60 -2.57 -15.42
C ASP A 201 -2.91 -1.71 -14.17
N TYR A 202 -1.97 -0.84 -13.79
CA TYR A 202 -2.17 0.02 -12.62
C TYR A 202 -3.12 1.19 -12.85
N ARG A 203 -3.40 1.60 -14.09
CA ARG A 203 -4.22 2.78 -14.42
C ARG A 203 -5.71 2.49 -14.40
N HIS A 204 -6.08 1.24 -14.66
CA HIS A 204 -7.47 0.79 -14.73
C HIS A 204 -7.94 0.06 -13.45
N GLN A 205 -7.42 0.44 -12.29
CA GLN A 205 -7.85 -0.09 -11.00
C GLN A 205 -8.35 1.02 -10.07
N GLU A 206 -9.29 0.66 -9.21
CA GLU A 206 -9.66 1.48 -8.06
C GLU A 206 -8.55 1.44 -6.99
N GLY A 207 -8.62 2.37 -6.05
CA GLY A 207 -7.81 2.36 -4.83
C GLY A 207 -8.67 2.64 -3.61
N PHE A 208 -8.26 2.13 -2.47
CA PHE A 208 -9.00 2.24 -1.22
C PHE A 208 -8.02 2.40 -0.07
N GLY A 209 -8.33 3.29 0.87
CA GLY A 209 -7.61 3.37 2.14
C GLY A 209 -7.78 2.11 3.00
N VAL A 210 -8.83 1.31 2.70
CA VAL A 210 -9.30 0.11 3.43
C VAL A 210 -9.82 0.43 4.82
N HIS A 211 -8.96 1.04 5.62
CA HIS A 211 -9.22 1.44 6.99
C HIS A 211 -10.22 2.58 7.10
N THR A 212 -10.86 2.60 8.26
CA THR A 212 -11.52 3.80 8.77
C THR A 212 -10.46 4.70 9.41
N PHE A 213 -10.37 5.95 8.98
CA PHE A 213 -9.59 7.02 9.62
C PHE A 213 -10.54 8.00 10.30
N LYS A 214 -9.99 9.01 10.96
CA LYS A 214 -10.75 10.17 11.44
C LYS A 214 -10.33 11.43 10.71
N TRP A 215 -11.30 12.26 10.40
CA TRP A 215 -11.10 13.67 10.06
C TRP A 215 -11.46 14.52 11.27
N VAL A 216 -10.64 15.54 11.54
CA VAL A 216 -10.82 16.47 12.66
C VAL A 216 -10.81 17.89 12.13
N ASN A 217 -11.89 18.64 12.36
CA ASN A 217 -11.99 20.01 11.89
C ASN A 217 -11.33 21.02 12.85
N ALA A 218 -11.34 22.31 12.50
CA ALA A 218 -10.73 23.37 13.31
C ALA A 218 -11.38 23.57 14.69
N ARG A 219 -12.59 23.02 14.92
CA ARG A 219 -13.29 23.03 16.22
C ARG A 219 -12.97 21.79 17.06
N GLY A 220 -12.20 20.83 16.54
CA GLY A 220 -11.92 19.55 17.20
C GLY A 220 -13.06 18.53 17.07
N GLU A 221 -14.03 18.75 16.18
CA GLU A 221 -15.09 17.78 15.93
C GLU A 221 -14.53 16.66 15.04
N GLU A 222 -14.81 15.41 15.42
CA GLU A 222 -14.29 14.21 14.77
C GLU A 222 -15.38 13.55 13.90
N ILE A 223 -15.00 13.03 12.73
CA ILE A 223 -15.86 12.22 11.86
C ILE A 223 -15.06 11.05 11.27
N TYR A 224 -15.67 9.87 11.16
CA TYR A 224 -15.02 8.75 10.50
C TYR A 224 -15.00 8.93 8.99
N VAL A 225 -13.90 8.50 8.36
CA VAL A 225 -13.68 8.62 6.92
C VAL A 225 -13.08 7.35 6.32
N LYS A 226 -13.60 6.92 5.16
CA LYS A 226 -12.96 5.94 4.27
C LYS A 226 -12.60 6.59 2.93
N TYR A 227 -11.40 6.32 2.43
CA TYR A 227 -10.87 6.89 1.18
C TYR A 227 -11.03 5.94 -0.01
N HIS A 228 -11.39 6.51 -1.16
CA HIS A 228 -11.61 5.80 -2.43
C HIS A 228 -10.96 6.56 -3.58
N TRP A 229 -10.16 5.89 -4.40
CA TRP A 229 -9.62 6.41 -5.65
C TRP A 229 -10.39 5.80 -6.81
N LYS A 230 -11.10 6.64 -7.57
CA LYS A 230 -11.87 6.22 -8.75
C LYS A 230 -11.08 6.55 -10.03
N PRO A 231 -10.64 5.55 -10.82
CA PRO A 231 -9.85 5.79 -12.03
C PRO A 231 -10.71 6.48 -13.09
N LYS A 232 -10.22 7.57 -13.67
CA LYS A 232 -10.92 8.22 -14.79
C LYS A 232 -10.82 7.40 -16.08
N GLN A 233 -9.85 6.50 -16.17
CA GLN A 233 -9.67 5.53 -17.26
C GLN A 233 -10.70 4.38 -17.21
N GLY A 234 -11.48 4.28 -16.12
CA GLY A 234 -12.38 3.16 -15.86
C GLY A 234 -11.65 1.94 -15.28
N VAL A 235 -12.40 0.87 -15.04
CA VAL A 235 -11.87 -0.36 -14.43
C VAL A 235 -11.73 -1.47 -15.46
N ARG A 236 -10.56 -2.10 -15.54
CA ARG A 236 -10.27 -3.23 -16.44
C ARG A 236 -9.47 -4.30 -15.73
N ASN A 237 -9.82 -5.55 -16.00
CA ASN A 237 -9.22 -6.72 -15.37
C ASN A 237 -8.87 -7.78 -16.43
N LEU A 238 -8.05 -8.75 -16.04
CA LEU A 238 -7.67 -9.90 -16.85
C LEU A 238 -8.36 -11.15 -16.31
N THR A 239 -8.82 -11.99 -17.25
CA THR A 239 -9.10 -13.38 -16.92
C THR A 239 -7.80 -14.13 -16.66
N ARG A 240 -7.88 -15.29 -16.01
CA ARG A 240 -6.74 -16.18 -15.77
C ARG A 240 -5.99 -16.54 -17.07
N ALA A 241 -6.72 -16.78 -18.15
CA ALA A 241 -6.13 -17.11 -19.46
C ALA A 241 -5.39 -15.92 -20.08
N GLN A 242 -5.98 -14.72 -20.04
CA GLN A 242 -5.33 -13.50 -20.53
C GLN A 242 -4.05 -13.18 -19.73
N ALA A 243 -4.11 -13.33 -18.41
CA ALA A 243 -2.97 -13.14 -17.53
C ALA A 243 -1.82 -14.10 -17.87
N ALA A 244 -2.11 -15.38 -18.15
CA ALA A 244 -1.12 -16.36 -18.56
C ALA A 244 -0.48 -16.02 -19.92
N GLU A 245 -1.27 -15.57 -20.90
CA GLU A 245 -0.75 -15.16 -22.21
C GLU A 245 0.20 -13.96 -22.10
N ILE A 246 -0.18 -12.94 -21.33
CA ILE A 246 0.66 -11.76 -21.08
C ILE A 246 1.94 -12.18 -20.36
N GLN A 247 1.83 -12.97 -19.29
CA GLN A 247 2.96 -13.41 -18.48
C GLN A 247 4.02 -14.15 -19.29
N ALA A 248 3.61 -14.92 -20.30
CA ALA A 248 4.52 -15.64 -21.18
C ALA A 248 5.39 -14.72 -22.05
N ARG A 249 5.02 -13.44 -22.20
CA ARG A 249 5.70 -12.45 -23.05
C ARG A 249 6.33 -11.31 -22.26
N ASP A 250 5.63 -10.81 -21.25
CA ASP A 250 6.05 -9.67 -20.45
C ASP A 250 5.56 -9.80 -18.99
N PHE A 251 6.49 -10.10 -18.08
CA PHE A 251 6.20 -10.18 -16.65
C PHE A 251 6.20 -8.79 -15.97
N GLN A 252 6.57 -7.72 -16.68
CA GLN A 252 6.60 -6.32 -16.23
C GLN A 252 5.57 -5.44 -16.95
N HIS A 253 4.51 -6.05 -17.51
CA HIS A 253 3.53 -5.35 -18.35
C HIS A 253 2.86 -4.14 -17.66
N ALA A 254 2.59 -4.19 -16.35
CA ALA A 254 1.90 -3.12 -15.63
C ALA A 254 2.85 -1.96 -15.32
N THR A 255 4.11 -2.26 -14.98
CA THR A 255 5.20 -1.27 -14.88
C THR A 255 5.43 -0.58 -16.21
N ARG A 256 5.50 -1.35 -17.30
CA ARG A 256 5.67 -0.82 -18.67
C ARG A 256 4.50 0.07 -19.06
N ASP A 257 3.27 -0.40 -18.88
CA ASP A 257 2.06 0.38 -19.19
C ASP A 257 2.09 1.74 -18.48
N LEU A 258 2.34 1.78 -17.16
CA LEU A 258 2.40 3.03 -16.41
C LEU A 258 3.48 3.98 -16.97
N PHE A 259 4.69 3.47 -17.18
CA PHE A 259 5.83 4.26 -17.63
C PHE A 259 5.59 4.85 -19.03
N GLU A 260 5.22 4.01 -20.00
CA GLU A 260 5.02 4.42 -21.39
C GLU A 260 3.80 5.35 -21.54
N SER A 261 2.80 5.22 -20.65
CA SER A 261 1.62 6.10 -20.65
C SER A 261 1.99 7.53 -20.27
N ILE A 262 2.80 7.67 -19.23
CA ILE A 262 3.29 8.98 -18.81
C ILE A 262 4.24 9.56 -19.87
N GLU A 263 5.11 8.75 -20.46
CA GLU A 263 6.06 9.20 -21.49
C GLU A 263 5.35 9.79 -22.72
N ARG A 264 4.23 9.19 -23.13
CA ARG A 264 3.43 9.66 -24.29
C ARG A 264 2.36 10.70 -23.94
N GLY A 265 2.29 11.19 -22.69
CA GLY A 265 1.34 12.21 -22.25
C GLY A 265 -0.09 11.71 -21.97
N ASP A 266 -0.29 10.38 -21.92
CA ASP A 266 -1.53 9.71 -21.54
C ASP A 266 -1.59 9.54 -20.01
N TYR A 267 -1.68 10.67 -19.32
CA TYR A 267 -1.49 10.72 -17.87
C TYR A 267 -2.60 9.97 -17.12
N PRO A 268 -2.24 9.01 -16.24
CA PRO A 268 -3.19 8.36 -15.34
C PRO A 268 -3.86 9.36 -14.39
N GLU A 269 -5.17 9.23 -14.18
CA GLU A 269 -5.94 10.14 -13.32
C GLU A 269 -6.90 9.39 -12.39
N TRP A 270 -6.95 9.78 -11.12
CA TRP A 270 -7.94 9.27 -10.16
C TRP A 270 -8.65 10.41 -9.45
N GLU A 271 -9.96 10.27 -9.26
CA GLU A 271 -10.72 11.11 -8.34
C GLU A 271 -10.66 10.53 -6.93
N LEU A 272 -10.27 11.36 -5.96
CA LEU A 272 -10.41 11.02 -4.55
C LEU A 272 -11.86 11.27 -4.14
N CYS A 273 -12.52 10.20 -3.73
CA CYS A 273 -13.79 10.23 -3.04
C CYS A 273 -13.62 9.78 -1.59
N VAL A 274 -14.51 10.25 -0.72
CA VAL A 274 -14.59 9.80 0.67
C VAL A 274 -16.00 9.38 1.03
N GLN A 275 -16.11 8.41 1.93
CA GLN A 275 -17.33 8.18 2.69
C GLN A 275 -17.15 8.80 4.07
N LEU A 276 -18.19 9.45 4.60
CA LEU A 276 -18.18 10.09 5.90
C LEU A 276 -19.23 9.47 6.81
N MET A 277 -18.84 9.13 8.04
CA MET A 277 -19.73 8.53 9.04
C MET A 277 -19.59 9.29 10.37
N PRO A 278 -20.68 9.89 10.90
CA PRO A 278 -20.70 10.41 12.26
C PRO A 278 -20.32 9.31 13.27
N ILE A 279 -19.47 9.64 14.24
CA ILE A 279 -18.94 8.65 15.19
C ILE A 279 -20.06 8.04 16.03
N GLU A 280 -21.14 8.77 16.28
CA GLU A 280 -22.30 8.32 17.03
C GLU A 280 -23.03 7.15 16.37
N LEU A 281 -22.78 6.89 15.08
CA LEU A 281 -23.35 5.76 14.34
C LEU A 281 -22.53 4.47 14.46
N GLU A 282 -21.40 4.47 15.18
CA GLU A 282 -20.49 3.32 15.28
C GLU A 282 -21.20 2.02 15.69
N ASP A 283 -22.15 2.12 16.62
CA ASP A 283 -22.93 1.00 17.16
C ASP A 283 -24.25 0.73 16.43
N SER A 284 -24.59 1.54 15.43
CA SER A 284 -25.86 1.41 14.69
C SER A 284 -25.81 0.38 13.57
N LEU A 285 -24.61 0.05 13.07
CA LEU A 285 -24.44 -0.86 11.95
C LEU A 285 -24.44 -2.32 12.37
N ARG A 286 -24.88 -3.18 11.44
CA ARG A 286 -24.84 -4.65 11.60
C ARG A 286 -23.43 -5.19 11.84
N PHE A 287 -22.41 -4.52 11.32
CA PHE A 287 -21.01 -4.84 11.45
C PHE A 287 -20.26 -3.69 12.14
N ASP A 288 -19.05 -3.95 12.63
CA ASP A 288 -18.18 -2.91 13.20
C ASP A 288 -17.55 -2.04 12.08
N PRO A 289 -17.77 -0.71 12.04
CA PRO A 289 -17.22 0.13 10.99
C PRO A 289 -15.70 0.28 11.04
N LEU A 290 -15.03 -0.15 12.13
CA LEU A 290 -13.58 -0.19 12.28
C LEU A 290 -12.98 -1.54 11.82
N ASP A 291 -13.80 -2.50 11.43
CA ASP A 291 -13.37 -3.79 10.87
C ASP A 291 -12.95 -3.65 9.40
N VAL A 292 -11.65 -3.81 9.13
CA VAL A 292 -11.08 -3.76 7.77
C VAL A 292 -11.56 -4.86 6.84
N THR A 293 -12.27 -5.87 7.35
CA THR A 293 -12.91 -6.90 6.51
C THR A 293 -14.27 -6.45 5.98
N LYS A 294 -14.71 -5.21 6.30
CA LYS A 294 -16.02 -4.66 5.93
C LYS A 294 -15.93 -3.38 5.10
N THR A 295 -16.86 -3.25 4.15
CA THR A 295 -17.14 -2.01 3.42
C THR A 295 -18.30 -1.26 4.05
N TRP A 296 -18.37 0.06 3.86
CA TRP A 296 -19.57 0.82 4.20
C TRP A 296 -20.51 0.87 2.99
N PRO A 297 -21.81 0.54 3.16
CA PRO A 297 -22.78 0.58 2.06
C PRO A 297 -22.82 1.97 1.41
N GLU A 298 -22.71 2.05 0.07
CA GLU A 298 -22.66 3.34 -0.65
C GLU A 298 -24.04 4.03 -0.72
N ASP A 299 -25.13 3.30 -0.47
CA ASP A 299 -26.49 3.82 -0.34
C ASP A 299 -26.74 4.52 1.01
N GLU A 300 -26.08 4.06 2.08
CA GLU A 300 -26.11 4.70 3.39
C GLU A 300 -25.03 5.80 3.53
N PHE A 301 -23.82 5.52 3.02
CA PHE A 301 -22.66 6.41 3.10
C PHE A 301 -22.13 6.68 1.69
N PRO A 302 -22.68 7.69 0.98
CA PRO A 302 -22.34 7.93 -0.42
C PRO A 302 -20.88 8.35 -0.60
N LEU A 303 -20.36 8.09 -1.80
CA LEU A 303 -19.04 8.55 -2.22
C LEU A 303 -19.07 10.04 -2.57
N LEU A 304 -18.34 10.84 -1.78
CA LEU A 304 -18.28 12.29 -1.92
C LEU A 304 -16.93 12.70 -2.51
N PRO A 305 -16.88 13.35 -3.69
CA PRO A 305 -15.63 13.76 -4.32
C PRO A 305 -14.94 14.88 -3.53
N VAL A 306 -13.61 14.81 -3.46
CA VAL A 306 -12.74 15.73 -2.68
C VAL A 306 -11.65 16.37 -3.53
N GLY A 307 -11.19 15.69 -4.58
CA GLY A 307 -10.17 16.22 -5.49
C GLY A 307 -9.77 15.20 -6.54
N ARG A 308 -8.77 15.54 -7.36
CA ARG A 308 -8.23 14.64 -8.40
C ARG A 308 -6.72 14.55 -8.32
N MET A 309 -6.18 13.39 -8.64
CA MET A 309 -4.75 13.14 -8.74
C MET A 309 -4.39 12.84 -10.19
N VAL A 310 -3.31 13.45 -10.69
CA VAL A 310 -2.74 13.20 -12.02
C VAL A 310 -1.29 12.77 -11.86
N LEU A 311 -0.89 11.68 -12.51
CA LEU A 311 0.50 11.22 -12.55
C LEU A 311 1.12 11.66 -13.89
N ASP A 312 2.03 12.63 -13.83
CA ASP A 312 2.50 13.34 -15.01
C ASP A 312 4.01 13.17 -15.29
N ARG A 313 4.73 12.46 -14.42
CA ARG A 313 6.18 12.33 -14.56
C ARG A 313 6.73 11.01 -14.04
N ASN A 314 7.51 10.33 -14.88
CA ASN A 314 8.24 9.13 -14.52
C ASN A 314 9.42 9.44 -13.56
N PRO A 315 9.81 8.48 -12.71
CA PRO A 315 11.04 8.60 -11.94
C PRO A 315 12.24 8.69 -12.89
N ARG A 316 13.21 9.52 -12.54
CA ARG A 316 14.51 9.60 -13.23
C ARG A 316 15.38 8.40 -12.90
N ASN A 317 15.27 7.87 -11.69
CA ASN A 317 15.98 6.68 -11.26
C ASN A 317 15.09 5.80 -10.39
N TYR A 318 14.75 4.60 -10.89
CA TYR A 318 13.88 3.67 -10.20
C TYR A 318 14.38 3.36 -8.78
N PHE A 319 15.69 3.10 -8.60
CA PHE A 319 16.21 2.73 -7.28
C PHE A 319 16.11 3.88 -6.28
N ALA A 320 16.56 5.09 -6.65
CA ALA A 320 16.59 6.25 -5.77
C ALA A 320 15.19 6.78 -5.41
N GLU A 321 14.19 6.59 -6.28
CA GLU A 321 12.85 7.14 -6.09
C GLU A 321 11.82 6.05 -5.77
N VAL A 322 11.74 4.97 -6.55
CA VAL A 322 10.73 3.91 -6.35
C VAL A 322 11.17 2.87 -5.32
N GLU A 323 12.42 2.41 -5.38
CA GLU A 323 12.87 1.40 -4.42
C GLU A 323 13.06 2.02 -3.02
N GLN A 324 13.61 3.23 -2.94
CA GLN A 324 13.89 3.92 -1.69
C GLN A 324 12.72 4.72 -1.08
N VAL A 325 11.58 4.86 -1.76
CA VAL A 325 10.42 5.51 -1.12
C VAL A 325 9.93 4.71 0.09
N ALA A 326 9.56 5.44 1.14
CA ALA A 326 9.03 4.93 2.39
C ALA A 326 7.68 5.60 2.65
N PHE A 327 6.61 4.78 2.70
CA PHE A 327 5.27 5.23 3.08
C PHE A 327 4.93 4.67 4.44
N ALA A 328 4.25 5.41 5.31
CA ALA A 328 3.77 4.87 6.58
C ALA A 328 2.40 5.46 6.94
N PRO A 329 1.37 4.66 7.28
CA PRO A 329 0.04 5.19 7.63
C PRO A 329 0.04 6.04 8.92
N SER A 330 1.12 6.02 9.70
CA SER A 330 1.35 6.93 10.85
C SER A 330 1.89 8.31 10.45
N VAL A 331 2.28 8.52 9.19
CA VAL A 331 2.67 9.82 8.64
C VAL A 331 1.41 10.57 8.27
N LEU A 332 0.92 11.35 9.24
CA LEU A 332 -0.30 12.14 9.17
C LEU A 332 0.01 13.63 9.25
N VAL A 333 -0.98 14.45 8.90
CA VAL A 333 -0.96 15.92 9.02
C VAL A 333 -2.14 16.37 9.88
N PRO A 334 -2.10 17.58 10.46
CA PRO A 334 -3.22 18.11 11.25
C PRO A 334 -4.56 17.96 10.52
N GLY A 335 -5.58 17.54 11.26
CA GLY A 335 -6.92 17.29 10.71
C GLY A 335 -7.17 15.88 10.17
N ILE A 336 -6.18 14.98 10.19
CA ILE A 336 -6.34 13.56 9.91
C ILE A 336 -5.73 12.74 11.04
N GLU A 337 -6.50 11.79 11.59
CA GLU A 337 -6.08 10.93 12.70
C GLU A 337 -6.36 9.44 12.43
N LEU A 338 -5.70 8.57 13.19
CA LEU A 338 -6.01 7.14 13.20
C LEU A 338 -7.33 6.89 13.96
N SER A 339 -8.12 5.91 13.52
CA SER A 339 -9.23 5.35 14.31
C SER A 339 -8.74 4.23 15.25
N ALA A 340 -9.65 3.62 16.00
CA ALA A 340 -9.36 2.45 16.84
C ALA A 340 -9.30 1.10 16.07
N ASP A 341 -9.32 1.13 14.73
CA ASP A 341 -9.08 -0.03 13.88
C ASP A 341 -7.77 -0.75 14.28
N LYS A 342 -7.92 -1.99 14.79
CA LYS A 342 -6.81 -2.78 15.35
C LYS A 342 -5.72 -3.07 14.32
N MET A 343 -6.08 -3.20 13.04
CA MET A 343 -5.14 -3.46 11.96
C MET A 343 -4.37 -2.17 11.64
N LEU A 344 -5.07 -1.02 11.56
CA LEU A 344 -4.45 0.29 11.34
C LEU A 344 -3.41 0.63 12.43
N GLN A 345 -3.75 0.38 13.70
CA GLN A 345 -2.88 0.66 14.85
C GLN A 345 -1.56 -0.13 14.79
N VAL A 346 -1.59 -1.42 14.41
CA VAL A 346 -0.37 -2.22 14.24
C VAL A 346 0.46 -1.73 13.05
N ARG A 347 -0.20 -1.36 11.94
CA ARG A 347 0.48 -0.80 10.76
C ARG A 347 1.17 0.53 11.10
N ALA A 348 0.58 1.38 11.93
CA ALA A 348 1.19 2.65 12.35
C ALA A 348 2.59 2.47 12.97
N PHE A 349 2.83 1.35 13.67
CA PHE A 349 4.13 0.95 14.19
C PHE A 349 5.03 0.27 13.14
N SER A 350 4.50 -0.73 12.43
CA SER A 350 5.31 -1.64 11.61
C SER A 350 6.06 -0.95 10.47
N TYR A 351 5.46 0.07 9.84
CA TYR A 351 6.06 0.73 8.68
C TYR A 351 7.33 1.52 9.03
N PRO A 352 7.32 2.45 10.02
CA PRO A 352 8.55 3.11 10.44
C PRO A 352 9.63 2.14 10.94
N ASP A 353 9.25 1.04 11.58
CA ASP A 353 10.21 0.02 12.06
C ASP A 353 10.94 -0.65 10.88
N THR A 354 10.19 -1.25 9.94
CA THR A 354 10.82 -1.94 8.80
C THR A 354 11.62 -1.00 7.90
N GLN A 355 11.26 0.28 7.83
CA GLN A 355 12.01 1.29 7.07
C GLN A 355 13.38 1.59 7.67
N ARG A 356 13.49 1.65 9.01
CA ARG A 356 14.78 1.84 9.69
C ARG A 356 15.76 0.70 9.41
N TYR A 357 15.25 -0.53 9.30
CA TYR A 357 16.05 -1.67 8.85
C TYR A 357 16.39 -1.59 7.36
N ARG A 358 15.39 -1.37 6.51
CA ARG A 358 15.54 -1.46 5.05
C ARG A 358 16.39 -0.35 4.44
N LEU A 359 16.25 0.87 4.96
CA LEU A 359 16.82 2.10 4.39
C LEU A 359 17.78 2.82 5.35
N GLY A 360 17.88 2.38 6.59
CA GLY A 360 18.67 3.02 7.64
C GLY A 360 17.88 4.04 8.47
N ALA A 361 18.48 4.46 9.59
CA ALA A 361 17.84 5.35 10.55
C ALA A 361 17.45 6.73 9.96
N ASN A 362 18.20 7.20 8.97
CA ASN A 362 18.02 8.50 8.32
C ASN A 362 17.23 8.44 7.00
N TYR A 363 16.41 7.42 6.78
CA TYR A 363 15.65 7.24 5.52
C TYR A 363 14.78 8.46 5.13
N ALA A 364 14.33 9.26 6.10
CA ALA A 364 13.56 10.47 5.88
C ALA A 364 14.39 11.62 5.27
N GLN A 365 15.72 11.53 5.27
CA GLN A 365 16.61 12.49 4.60
C GLN A 365 16.78 12.18 3.10
N LEU A 366 16.41 10.97 2.66
CA LEU A 366 16.46 10.61 1.24
C LEU A 366 15.55 11.53 0.43
N PRO A 367 15.97 12.00 -0.77
CA PRO A 367 15.24 13.03 -1.52
C PRO A 367 13.77 12.71 -1.79
N ILE A 368 13.41 11.45 -2.02
CA ILE A 368 12.02 11.06 -2.27
C ILE A 368 11.15 11.02 -1.00
N ASN A 369 11.77 10.90 0.18
CA ASN A 369 11.08 10.79 1.47
C ASN A 369 11.05 12.10 2.25
N CYS A 370 11.98 13.01 1.99
CA CYS A 370 12.06 14.25 2.75
C CYS A 370 10.84 15.14 2.50
N PRO A 371 10.28 15.77 3.55
CA PRO A 371 9.15 16.67 3.38
C PRO A 371 9.59 17.96 2.69
N PHE A 372 8.64 18.61 2.01
CA PHE A 372 8.85 19.96 1.49
C PHE A 372 8.63 21.02 2.58
N ALA A 373 7.86 20.67 3.62
CA ALA A 373 7.71 21.47 4.82
C ALA A 373 9.06 21.60 5.59
N PRO A 374 9.31 22.72 6.28
CA PRO A 374 10.50 22.89 7.10
C PRO A 374 10.60 21.82 8.19
N VAL A 375 11.80 21.25 8.37
CA VAL A 375 12.09 20.28 9.43
C VAL A 375 13.04 20.90 10.44
N ALA A 376 12.59 21.00 11.69
CA ALA A 376 13.40 21.46 12.81
C ALA A 376 13.12 20.56 14.02
N ASN A 377 14.06 19.66 14.34
CA ASN A 377 13.95 18.76 15.48
C ASN A 377 15.32 18.52 16.12
N ASN A 378 15.29 17.76 17.22
CA ASN A 378 16.45 17.44 18.05
C ASN A 378 17.07 16.06 17.73
N GLN A 379 16.62 15.37 16.68
CA GLN A 379 17.21 14.10 16.26
C GLN A 379 18.58 14.35 15.64
N ARG A 380 19.56 13.49 15.95
CA ARG A 380 20.95 13.61 15.51
C ARG A 380 21.52 12.24 15.16
N ASP A 381 22.56 12.26 14.35
CA ASP A 381 23.48 11.16 14.04
C ASP A 381 22.79 10.04 13.24
N GLY A 382 23.16 8.79 13.46
CA GLY A 382 22.65 7.65 12.72
C GLY A 382 23.41 7.37 11.41
N PHE A 383 23.26 6.14 10.92
CA PHE A 383 23.91 5.70 9.68
C PHE A 383 23.51 6.57 8.49
N MET A 384 24.50 6.99 7.68
CA MET A 384 24.32 7.84 6.50
C MET A 384 23.56 9.16 6.79
N ALA A 385 23.92 9.86 7.88
CA ALA A 385 23.43 11.21 8.13
C ALA A 385 23.96 12.18 7.04
N PHE A 386 23.04 12.86 6.35
CA PHE A 386 23.33 13.86 5.34
C PHE A 386 23.25 15.29 5.91
N GLY A 387 23.86 16.24 5.20
CA GLY A 387 23.79 17.67 5.54
C GLY A 387 24.61 18.04 6.78
N ASP A 388 24.12 19.01 7.54
CA ASP A 388 24.78 19.49 8.77
C ASP A 388 24.33 18.74 10.03
N ASN A 389 23.38 17.79 9.91
CA ASN A 389 22.80 17.03 11.02
C ASN A 389 22.31 17.96 12.17
N GLY A 390 21.71 19.10 11.83
CA GLY A 390 21.25 20.10 12.81
C GLY A 390 22.34 21.06 13.31
N GLY A 391 23.58 20.88 12.90
CA GLY A 391 24.72 21.74 13.20
C GLY A 391 25.04 21.80 14.70
N SER A 392 25.51 22.95 15.16
CA SER A 392 25.85 23.21 16.57
C SER A 392 24.64 23.59 17.45
N ARG A 393 23.40 23.44 16.96
CA ARG A 393 22.19 23.80 17.71
C ARG A 393 21.99 22.87 18.91
N ILE A 394 21.41 23.41 19.99
CA ILE A 394 20.96 22.63 21.15
C ILE A 394 20.05 21.49 20.65
N ASN A 395 20.35 20.27 21.08
CA ASN A 395 19.75 19.03 20.59
C ASN A 395 18.82 18.38 21.62
N TYR A 396 18.22 19.17 22.52
CA TYR A 396 17.24 18.71 23.49
C TYR A 396 16.20 19.80 23.80
N GLU A 397 15.07 19.39 24.36
CA GLU A 397 13.96 20.25 24.79
C GLU A 397 13.34 19.62 26.07
N PRO A 398 12.94 20.40 27.09
CA PRO A 398 13.09 21.85 27.18
C PRO A 398 14.54 22.29 27.41
N ASN A 399 14.87 23.51 26.97
CA ASN A 399 16.19 24.11 27.11
C ASN A 399 16.07 25.60 27.48
N SER A 400 17.06 26.14 28.19
CA SER A 400 17.16 27.58 28.54
C SER A 400 18.23 28.32 27.74
N LEU A 401 19.10 27.60 27.04
CA LEU A 401 20.20 28.15 26.26
C LEU A 401 19.70 28.81 24.97
N GLU A 402 20.40 29.85 24.51
CA GLU A 402 20.09 30.56 23.28
C GLU A 402 20.22 29.65 22.04
N GLY A 403 19.35 29.83 21.05
CA GLY A 403 19.37 29.06 19.80
C GLY A 403 18.77 27.65 19.87
N GLY A 404 18.21 27.24 21.02
CA GLY A 404 17.46 25.99 21.13
C GLY A 404 16.05 26.07 20.57
N LEU A 405 15.57 24.97 19.99
CA LEU A 405 14.19 24.84 19.52
C LEU A 405 13.20 24.95 20.68
N LYS A 406 11.99 25.43 20.39
CA LYS A 406 10.87 25.60 21.33
C LYS A 406 9.63 24.94 20.75
N GLU A 407 8.72 24.53 21.62
CA GLU A 407 7.40 24.06 21.23
C GLU A 407 6.66 25.11 20.39
N ALA A 408 5.93 24.64 19.37
CA ALA A 408 5.07 25.49 18.57
C ALA A 408 3.95 26.08 19.44
N ARG A 409 3.65 27.38 19.27
CA ARG A 409 2.58 28.07 19.98
C ARG A 409 1.34 28.15 19.09
N GLY A 410 0.20 27.65 19.57
CA GLY A 410 -1.05 27.62 18.81
C GLY A 410 -1.11 26.48 17.79
N GLY A 411 -2.28 26.34 17.14
CA GLY A 411 -2.63 25.20 16.29
C GLY A 411 -3.73 24.35 16.93
N THR A 412 -4.45 23.58 16.11
CA THR A 412 -5.36 22.54 16.60
C THR A 412 -4.51 21.52 17.34
N VAL A 413 -4.55 21.56 18.68
CA VAL A 413 -3.98 20.48 19.49
C VAL A 413 -4.71 19.21 19.05
N SER A 414 -4.00 18.27 18.43
CA SER A 414 -4.52 16.91 18.17
C SER A 414 -4.65 16.22 19.52
N GLY A 415 -5.65 16.61 20.30
CA GLY A 415 -6.08 15.90 21.47
C GLY A 415 -7.24 15.05 21.01
N HIS A 416 -7.06 13.74 20.94
CA HIS A 416 -8.19 12.83 20.87
C HIS A 416 -9.08 13.11 22.09
N ALA A 417 -10.20 13.78 21.87
CA ALA A 417 -11.13 14.14 22.94
C ALA A 417 -12.09 12.98 23.25
N GLY A 418 -12.02 11.89 22.47
CA GLY A 418 -12.81 10.68 22.64
C GLY A 418 -12.53 10.00 23.97
N ARG A 419 -13.61 9.63 24.68
CA ARG A 419 -13.53 8.85 25.91
C ARG A 419 -13.24 7.39 25.55
N LEU A 420 -12.13 6.85 26.05
CA LEU A 420 -11.84 5.41 25.98
C LEU A 420 -12.44 4.71 27.21
N GLU A 421 -13.27 3.70 26.99
CA GLU A 421 -13.87 2.87 28.04
C GLU A 421 -13.63 1.38 27.74
N GLY A 422 -13.29 0.60 28.76
CA GLY A 422 -13.11 -0.85 28.63
C GLY A 422 -12.02 -1.42 29.53
N HIS A 423 -11.88 -2.75 29.50
CA HIS A 423 -10.79 -3.47 30.16
C HIS A 423 -9.62 -3.71 29.19
N VAL A 424 -8.39 -3.65 29.69
CA VAL A 424 -7.19 -4.00 28.91
C VAL A 424 -7.13 -5.52 28.74
N VAL A 425 -7.55 -6.02 27.56
CA VAL A 425 -7.66 -7.46 27.26
C VAL A 425 -7.24 -7.78 25.82
N ARG A 426 -6.97 -9.05 25.53
CA ARG A 426 -6.88 -9.57 24.16
C ARG A 426 -8.22 -10.19 23.78
N GLN A 427 -9.00 -9.49 22.97
CA GLN A 427 -10.32 -9.92 22.54
C GLN A 427 -10.60 -9.57 21.09
N THR A 428 -11.43 -10.38 20.45
CA THR A 428 -12.01 -10.09 19.14
C THR A 428 -13.21 -9.14 19.29
N ILE A 429 -13.72 -8.64 18.17
CA ILE A 429 -14.93 -7.80 18.13
C ILE A 429 -16.20 -8.66 18.21
N ASP A 430 -17.30 -8.06 18.66
CA ASP A 430 -18.60 -8.72 18.80
C ASP A 430 -19.32 -8.87 17.45
N ARG A 431 -19.43 -7.77 16.68
CA ARG A 431 -20.14 -7.71 15.39
C ARG A 431 -19.26 -8.18 14.22
N ARG A 432 -18.88 -9.47 14.23
CA ARG A 432 -17.92 -10.04 13.25
C ARG A 432 -18.49 -10.17 11.83
N GLU A 433 -19.72 -10.65 11.70
CA GLU A 433 -20.46 -10.75 10.43
C GLU A 433 -19.62 -11.27 9.24
N ASP A 434 -18.83 -12.32 9.46
CA ASP A 434 -17.77 -12.77 8.55
C ASP A 434 -18.26 -13.15 7.14
N PHE A 435 -19.52 -13.58 7.04
CA PHE A 435 -20.10 -14.13 5.81
C PHE A 435 -21.08 -13.17 5.12
N TYR A 436 -21.61 -12.18 5.83
CA TYR A 436 -22.70 -11.32 5.35
C TYR A 436 -22.32 -10.56 4.07
N GLN A 437 -21.26 -9.77 4.12
CA GLN A 437 -20.83 -8.98 2.96
C GLN A 437 -20.19 -9.82 1.85
N ALA A 438 -19.65 -11.01 2.17
CA ALA A 438 -19.20 -11.96 1.16
C ALA A 438 -20.39 -12.46 0.32
N GLY A 439 -21.52 -12.76 0.96
CA GLY A 439 -22.76 -13.17 0.30
C GLY A 439 -23.36 -12.05 -0.55
N GLU A 440 -23.48 -10.85 0.02
CA GLU A 440 -23.93 -9.66 -0.73
C GLU A 440 -23.06 -9.41 -1.96
N ARG A 441 -21.74 -9.54 -1.79
CA ARG A 441 -20.80 -9.39 -2.91
C ARG A 441 -21.03 -10.45 -3.97
N TYR A 442 -21.16 -11.72 -3.61
CA TYR A 442 -21.44 -12.81 -4.55
C TYR A 442 -22.72 -12.54 -5.34
N ARG A 443 -23.82 -12.15 -4.67
CA ARG A 443 -25.11 -11.83 -5.30
C ARG A 443 -25.05 -10.59 -6.19
N SER A 444 -24.19 -9.62 -5.88
CA SER A 444 -24.00 -8.41 -6.70
C SER A 444 -23.28 -8.65 -8.04
N LEU A 445 -22.63 -9.80 -8.21
CA LEU A 445 -21.89 -10.12 -9.43
C LEU A 445 -22.82 -10.51 -10.57
N SER A 446 -22.44 -10.16 -11.79
CA SER A 446 -23.06 -10.73 -13.00
C SER A 446 -22.90 -12.26 -13.01
N GLU A 447 -23.75 -12.97 -13.75
CA GLU A 447 -23.63 -14.43 -13.89
C GLU A 447 -22.22 -14.84 -14.38
N ALA A 448 -21.72 -14.17 -15.43
CA ALA A 448 -20.37 -14.40 -15.95
C ALA A 448 -19.27 -14.11 -14.92
N ASP A 449 -19.43 -13.09 -14.07
CA ASP A 449 -18.45 -12.82 -13.00
C ASP A 449 -18.53 -13.84 -11.85
N ARG A 450 -19.73 -14.37 -11.55
CA ARG A 450 -19.89 -15.49 -10.61
C ARG A 450 -19.22 -16.76 -11.15
N ASP A 451 -19.36 -17.03 -12.45
CA ASP A 451 -18.71 -18.16 -13.12
C ASP A 451 -17.20 -18.05 -13.04
N ASN A 452 -16.64 -16.87 -13.38
CA ASN A 452 -15.22 -16.61 -13.25
C ASN A 452 -14.72 -16.77 -11.81
N LEU A 453 -15.46 -16.24 -10.83
CA LEU A 453 -15.11 -16.38 -9.41
C LEU A 453 -15.03 -17.85 -8.99
N VAL A 454 -16.05 -18.65 -9.34
CA VAL A 454 -16.09 -20.07 -9.01
C VAL A 454 -14.98 -20.83 -9.73
N ASP A 455 -14.76 -20.62 -11.04
CA ASP A 455 -13.68 -21.27 -11.80
C ASP A 455 -12.31 -20.98 -11.20
N ASN A 456 -12.03 -19.71 -10.88
CA ASN A 456 -10.76 -19.31 -10.28
C ASN A 456 -10.55 -19.96 -8.90
N LEU A 457 -11.59 -20.08 -8.09
CA LEU A 457 -11.51 -20.75 -6.78
C LEU A 457 -11.30 -22.25 -6.94
N VAL A 458 -12.08 -22.91 -7.79
CA VAL A 458 -11.99 -24.36 -8.04
C VAL A 458 -10.61 -24.72 -8.56
N ASP A 459 -10.10 -24.00 -9.55
CA ASP A 459 -8.75 -24.23 -10.08
C ASP A 459 -7.66 -24.11 -9.01
N ASN A 460 -7.78 -23.11 -8.13
CA ASN A 460 -6.77 -22.88 -7.10
C ASN A 460 -6.90 -23.83 -5.90
N ILE A 461 -8.11 -24.29 -5.58
CA ILE A 461 -8.39 -25.22 -4.48
C ILE A 461 -8.17 -26.68 -4.90
N ALA A 462 -8.39 -27.05 -6.16
CA ALA A 462 -8.30 -28.43 -6.64
C ALA A 462 -6.96 -29.13 -6.27
N PRO A 463 -5.79 -28.46 -6.36
CA PRO A 463 -4.50 -29.06 -5.99
C PRO A 463 -4.29 -29.28 -4.48
N VAL A 464 -5.14 -28.74 -3.61
CA VAL A 464 -5.07 -28.96 -2.15
C VAL A 464 -5.25 -30.45 -1.86
N ARG A 465 -4.39 -31.02 -1.02
CA ARG A 465 -4.38 -32.47 -0.76
C ARG A 465 -5.41 -32.88 0.27
N SER A 466 -5.64 -32.05 1.28
CA SER A 466 -6.56 -32.35 2.36
C SER A 466 -8.00 -32.04 1.96
N GLU A 467 -8.84 -33.07 1.86
CA GLU A 467 -10.28 -32.90 1.67
C GLU A 467 -10.93 -32.12 2.83
N ALA A 468 -10.42 -32.25 4.05
CA ALA A 468 -10.91 -31.50 5.19
C ALA A 468 -10.66 -29.97 5.06
N ILE A 469 -9.59 -29.54 4.38
CA ILE A 469 -9.38 -28.13 4.03
C ILE A 469 -10.45 -27.71 3.01
N LYS A 470 -10.61 -28.48 1.93
CA LYS A 470 -11.59 -28.19 0.86
C LYS A 470 -13.01 -28.07 1.42
N LEU A 471 -13.40 -29.01 2.29
CA LEU A 471 -14.72 -29.04 2.91
C LEU A 471 -14.96 -27.80 3.79
N ARG A 472 -13.98 -27.41 4.63
CA ARG A 472 -14.08 -26.19 5.45
C ARG A 472 -14.27 -24.94 4.59
N LEU A 473 -13.56 -24.83 3.47
CA LEU A 473 -13.73 -23.71 2.53
C LEU A 473 -15.12 -23.69 1.90
N ILE A 474 -15.58 -24.84 1.39
CA ILE A 474 -16.93 -24.99 0.84
C ILE A 474 -17.97 -24.54 1.89
N CYS A 475 -17.83 -24.97 3.15
CA CYS A 475 -18.71 -24.55 4.23
C CYS A 475 -18.68 -23.05 4.49
N ASN A 476 -17.50 -22.41 4.43
CA ASN A 476 -17.39 -20.95 4.60
C ASN A 476 -18.07 -20.20 3.44
N PHE A 477 -17.91 -20.66 2.20
CA PHE A 477 -18.62 -20.08 1.05
C PHE A 477 -20.13 -20.31 1.13
N ALA A 478 -20.57 -21.51 1.54
CA ALA A 478 -21.99 -21.83 1.72
C ALA A 478 -22.66 -20.97 2.81
N ARG A 479 -21.93 -20.62 3.88
CA ARG A 479 -22.40 -19.70 4.93
C ARG A 479 -22.56 -18.26 4.44
N ALA A 480 -21.80 -17.86 3.42
CA ALA A 480 -21.96 -16.56 2.78
C ALA A 480 -23.13 -16.56 1.80
N ASP A 481 -23.21 -17.60 0.96
CA ASP A 481 -24.31 -17.84 0.04
C ASP A 481 -24.34 -19.33 -0.34
N PHE A 482 -25.51 -19.97 -0.21
CA PHE A 482 -25.63 -21.42 -0.44
C PHE A 482 -25.30 -21.80 -1.89
N GLU A 483 -25.72 -21.00 -2.87
CA GLU A 483 -25.41 -21.24 -4.29
C GLU A 483 -23.90 -21.17 -4.50
N PHE A 484 -23.23 -20.19 -3.89
CA PHE A 484 -21.79 -20.03 -3.98
C PHE A 484 -21.03 -21.27 -3.47
N GLY A 485 -21.35 -21.73 -2.26
CA GLY A 485 -20.74 -22.94 -1.70
C GLY A 485 -21.02 -24.19 -2.53
N ARG A 486 -22.27 -24.37 -2.99
CA ARG A 486 -22.67 -25.51 -3.84
C ARG A 486 -21.88 -25.55 -5.15
N ARG A 487 -21.74 -24.41 -5.84
CA ARG A 487 -21.03 -24.34 -7.12
C ARG A 487 -19.53 -24.66 -6.98
N VAL A 488 -18.91 -24.21 -5.89
CA VAL A 488 -17.50 -24.57 -5.59
C VAL A 488 -17.38 -26.07 -5.27
N ALA A 489 -18.33 -26.63 -4.51
CA ALA A 489 -18.35 -28.06 -4.21
C ALA A 489 -18.50 -28.92 -5.47
N GLU A 490 -19.41 -28.55 -6.38
CA GLU A 490 -19.60 -29.21 -7.67
C GLU A 490 -18.35 -29.17 -8.54
N GLY A 491 -17.70 -28.00 -8.66
CA GLY A 491 -16.47 -27.86 -9.42
C GLY A 491 -15.30 -28.70 -8.86
N LEU A 492 -15.30 -28.96 -7.55
CA LEU A 492 -14.30 -29.81 -6.89
C LEU A 492 -14.68 -31.30 -6.84
N GLY A 493 -15.91 -31.65 -7.25
CA GLY A 493 -16.42 -33.02 -7.15
C GLY A 493 -16.66 -33.49 -5.71
N ILE A 494 -16.97 -32.57 -4.79
CA ILE A 494 -17.18 -32.86 -3.36
C ILE A 494 -18.66 -32.73 -3.03
N ALA A 495 -19.23 -33.75 -2.38
CA ALA A 495 -20.61 -33.70 -1.89
C ALA A 495 -20.74 -32.71 -0.72
N LEU A 496 -21.82 -31.91 -0.72
CA LEU A 496 -22.13 -31.04 0.42
C LEU A 496 -22.57 -31.87 1.63
N PRO A 497 -22.14 -31.53 2.86
CA PRO A 497 -22.67 -32.10 4.09
C PRO A 497 -24.20 -31.94 4.17
N GLU A 498 -24.89 -32.97 4.68
CA GLU A 498 -26.35 -32.94 4.85
C GLU A 498 -26.83 -31.78 5.72
N GLU A 499 -26.03 -31.36 6.71
CA GLU A 499 -26.35 -30.23 7.58
C GLU A 499 -26.44 -28.90 6.84
N LEU A 500 -25.65 -28.71 5.77
CA LEU A 500 -25.72 -27.53 4.92
C LEU A 500 -26.90 -27.57 3.96
N LEU A 501 -27.29 -28.77 3.50
CA LEU A 501 -28.46 -28.97 2.64
C LEU A 501 -29.76 -28.67 3.41
N ASN A 502 -29.84 -29.09 4.68
CA ASN A 502 -31.01 -28.88 5.52
C ASN A 502 -31.18 -27.41 5.94
N HIS A 503 -30.09 -26.67 6.09
CA HIS A 503 -30.14 -25.23 6.41
C HIS A 503 -30.59 -24.35 5.24
N ALA A 504 -30.47 -24.81 3.98
CA ALA A 504 -30.92 -24.08 2.80
C ALA A 504 -32.39 -24.32 2.44
N ALA A 505 -33.04 -25.32 3.06
CA ALA A 505 -34.45 -25.65 2.87
C ALA A 505 -35.41 -24.85 3.78
N HIS A 506 -34.86 -23.97 4.62
CA HIS A 506 -35.54 -23.08 5.56
C HIS A 506 -35.05 -21.65 5.35
#